data_AF-A0A4Q3AGX9-F1
#
_entry.id   AF-A0A4Q3AGX9-F1
#
_cell.length_a   1.000
_cell.length_b   1.000
_cell.length_c   1.000
_cell.angle_alpha   90.00
_cell.angle_beta   90.00
_cell.angle_gamma   90.00
#
_symmetry.space_group_name_H-M   'P 1'
#
loop_
_entity.id
_entity.type
_entity.pdbx_description
1 polymer ?
#
loop_
_entity_poly.entity_id
_entity_poly.type
_entity_poly.pdbx_seq_one_letter_code
_entity_poly.pdbx_strand_id
1 'polypeptide(L)'
;MSWTSRALVVLGTVMLCQCGGTMGSGNMGGPTVEERKAAIASESSGDFFYGRRYYVQKTRFWGYVKRPRQSWDKAKLVIIREDKKRQPDRLPENGPDGQRYGYDQNFEYRLNGYFTGKEAYDPN
;
A
#
# COMPACT_ATOMS: atom_id res chain seq x y z
N MET A 1 18.05 -40.12 -38.15
CA MET A 1 18.91 -39.15 -37.43
C MET A 1 18.11 -37.87 -37.18
N SER A 2 17.12 -37.90 -36.26
CA SER A 2 16.16 -36.81 -36.02
C SER A 2 16.55 -35.95 -34.80
N TRP A 3 17.82 -35.60 -34.70
CA TRP A 3 18.38 -34.87 -33.55
C TRP A 3 18.26 -33.34 -33.66
N THR A 4 17.80 -32.82 -34.79
CA THR A 4 17.74 -31.37 -35.05
C THR A 4 16.48 -30.70 -34.47
N SER A 5 15.36 -31.44 -34.33
CA SER A 5 14.10 -30.86 -33.86
C SER A 5 14.03 -30.65 -32.35
N ARG A 6 14.82 -31.38 -31.54
CA ARG A 6 14.82 -31.25 -30.07
C ARG A 6 15.66 -30.05 -29.60
N ALA A 7 16.72 -29.69 -30.32
CA ALA A 7 17.57 -28.55 -29.97
C ALA A 7 16.84 -27.20 -30.12
N LEU A 8 15.98 -27.07 -31.15
CA LEU A 8 15.20 -25.85 -31.41
C LEU A 8 14.16 -25.53 -30.32
N VAL A 9 13.54 -26.57 -29.73
CA VAL A 9 12.52 -26.38 -28.67
C VAL A 9 13.16 -25.96 -27.35
N VAL A 10 14.35 -26.47 -27.04
CA VAL A 10 15.08 -26.11 -25.81
C VAL A 10 15.64 -24.68 -25.90
N LEU A 11 16.12 -24.25 -27.08
CA LEU A 11 16.61 -22.88 -27.27
C LEU A 11 15.48 -21.83 -27.19
N GLY A 12 14.28 -22.15 -27.70
CA GLY A 12 13.12 -21.25 -27.64
C GLY A 12 12.57 -21.04 -26.23
N THR A 13 12.73 -22.00 -25.33
CA THR A 13 12.19 -21.94 -23.96
C THR A 13 13.04 -21.04 -23.04
N VAL A 14 14.34 -20.92 -23.30
CA VAL A 14 15.24 -20.04 -22.51
C VAL A 14 15.05 -18.55 -22.88
N MET A 15 14.53 -18.25 -24.07
CA MET A 15 14.35 -16.87 -24.54
C MET A 15 13.11 -16.16 -23.97
N LEU A 16 12.13 -16.90 -23.42
CA LEU A 16 10.88 -16.33 -22.92
C LEU A 16 10.94 -15.88 -21.45
N CYS A 17 12.08 -16.06 -20.76
CA CYS A 17 12.28 -15.62 -19.37
C CYS A 17 12.91 -14.22 -19.24
N GLN A 18 12.91 -13.40 -20.28
CA GLN A 18 13.31 -11.98 -20.18
C GLN A 18 12.10 -11.04 -19.97
N CYS A 19 11.17 -11.39 -19.08
CA CYS A 19 10.30 -10.40 -18.43
C CYS A 19 11.03 -9.78 -17.23
N GLY A 20 12.20 -9.22 -17.48
CA GLY A 20 13.03 -8.51 -16.52
C GLY A 20 13.66 -7.30 -17.20
N GLY A 21 12.92 -6.64 -18.09
CA GLY A 21 13.31 -5.33 -18.57
C GLY A 21 13.58 -4.45 -17.35
N THR A 22 14.75 -3.84 -17.29
CA THR A 22 15.05 -2.77 -16.35
C THR A 22 13.94 -1.74 -16.52
N MET A 23 12.97 -1.74 -15.60
CA MET A 23 12.00 -0.66 -15.51
C MET A 23 12.84 0.60 -15.38
N GLY A 24 12.87 1.42 -16.42
CA GLY A 24 13.61 2.67 -16.42
C GLY A 24 13.26 3.44 -15.16
N SER A 25 14.22 4.19 -14.62
CA SER A 25 13.98 5.08 -13.48
C SER A 25 12.75 5.93 -13.80
N GLY A 26 11.69 5.81 -13.00
CA GLY A 26 10.43 6.50 -13.25
C GLY A 26 10.68 8.00 -13.37
N ASN A 27 10.29 8.59 -14.51
CA ASN A 27 10.48 10.01 -14.82
C ASN A 27 9.58 10.96 -13.98
N MET A 28 9.00 10.47 -12.88
CA MET A 28 8.12 11.23 -12.00
C MET A 28 8.88 11.97 -10.89
N GLY A 29 10.22 11.85 -10.88
CA GLY A 29 11.03 12.33 -9.75
C GLY A 29 10.68 11.62 -8.44
N GLY A 30 11.43 11.93 -7.39
CA GLY A 30 11.22 11.39 -6.04
C GLY A 30 12.45 10.68 -5.49
N PRO A 31 12.45 10.35 -4.19
CA PRO A 31 13.61 9.77 -3.54
C PRO A 31 13.95 8.40 -4.13
N THR A 32 15.25 8.13 -4.24
CA THR A 32 15.80 6.84 -4.63
C THR A 32 15.36 5.74 -3.66
N VAL A 33 15.49 4.48 -4.07
CA VAL A 33 15.16 3.33 -3.19
C VAL A 33 15.98 3.39 -1.90
N GLU A 34 17.25 3.79 -1.98
CA GLU A 34 18.13 3.87 -0.82
C GLU A 34 17.77 5.03 0.10
N GLU A 35 17.40 6.19 -0.45
CA GLU A 35 16.89 7.32 0.35
C GLU A 35 15.59 6.96 1.08
N ARG A 36 14.68 6.21 0.44
CA ARG A 36 13.45 5.72 1.08
C ARG A 36 13.76 4.76 2.23
N LYS A 37 14.68 3.82 2.02
CA LYS A 37 15.12 2.89 3.06
C LYS A 37 15.76 3.62 4.23
N ALA A 38 16.62 4.60 3.95
CA ALA A 38 17.26 5.43 4.97
C ALA A 38 16.23 6.24 5.77
N ALA A 39 15.24 6.83 5.10
CA ALA A 39 14.15 7.54 5.75
C ALA A 39 13.28 6.62 6.62
N ILE A 40 12.96 5.41 6.14
CA ILE A 40 12.22 4.41 6.93
C ILE A 40 13.05 3.97 8.14
N ALA A 41 14.36 3.78 7.99
CA ALA A 41 15.24 3.38 9.08
C ALA A 41 15.37 4.47 10.15
N SER A 42 15.30 5.74 9.76
CA SER A 42 15.35 6.89 10.69
C SER A 42 14.02 7.18 11.38
N GLU A 43 12.93 6.50 11.01
CA GLU A 43 11.66 6.61 11.73
C GLU A 43 11.83 6.30 13.23
N SER A 44 11.14 7.09 14.05
CA SER A 44 11.01 6.82 15.49
C SER A 44 10.35 5.47 15.70
N SER A 45 10.97 4.60 16.50
CA SER A 45 10.38 3.32 16.89
C SER A 45 9.42 3.48 18.08
N GLY A 46 8.51 2.53 18.26
CA GLY A 46 7.65 2.45 19.43
C GLY A 46 6.46 1.52 19.21
N ASP A 47 5.57 1.45 20.20
CA ASP A 47 4.33 0.67 20.14
C ASP A 47 3.19 1.53 19.54
N PHE A 48 3.31 1.78 18.25
CA PHE A 48 2.31 2.49 17.46
C PHE A 48 2.44 2.08 16.00
N PHE A 49 1.58 2.64 15.15
CA PHE A 49 1.65 2.46 13.71
C PHE A 49 1.73 3.79 12.98
N TYR A 50 2.38 3.78 11.83
CA TYR A 50 2.24 4.84 10.83
C TYR A 50 1.09 4.46 9.89
N GLY A 51 0.08 5.32 9.82
CA GLY A 51 -1.09 5.15 8.97
C GLY A 51 -1.13 6.22 7.89
N ARG A 52 -1.32 5.84 6.63
CA ARG A 52 -1.63 6.79 5.55
C ARG A 52 -3.07 6.63 5.15
N ARG A 53 -3.81 7.74 5.23
CA ARG A 53 -5.17 7.79 4.73
C ARG A 53 -5.16 7.50 3.24
N TYR A 54 -6.01 6.57 2.83
CA TYR A 54 -6.30 6.33 1.43
C TYR A 54 -7.81 6.25 1.27
N TYR A 55 -8.35 7.22 0.54
CA TYR A 55 -9.75 7.35 0.25
C TYR A 55 -10.00 6.93 -1.20
N VAL A 56 -10.98 6.04 -1.36
CA VAL A 56 -11.61 5.74 -2.64
C VAL A 56 -13.09 5.98 -2.46
N GLN A 57 -13.71 6.61 -3.45
CA GLN A 57 -15.12 6.93 -3.36
C GLN A 57 -15.95 5.66 -3.18
N LYS A 58 -16.91 5.73 -2.24
CA LYS A 58 -17.78 4.63 -1.81
C LYS A 58 -17.11 3.51 -1.01
N THR A 59 -15.81 3.50 -0.73
CA THR A 59 -15.24 2.48 0.16
C THR A 59 -15.25 2.91 1.62
N ARG A 60 -15.32 1.95 2.54
CA ARG A 60 -15.28 2.14 4.00
C ARG A 60 -13.96 1.77 4.64
N PHE A 61 -13.01 1.21 3.89
CA PHE A 61 -11.64 1.13 4.39
C PHE A 61 -11.09 2.53 4.66
N TRP A 62 -10.25 2.62 5.68
CA TRP A 62 -9.67 3.88 6.10
C TRP A 62 -8.37 4.18 5.34
N GLY A 63 -7.49 3.19 5.21
CA GLY A 63 -6.20 3.37 4.55
C GLY A 63 -5.20 2.29 4.89
N TYR A 64 -3.92 2.60 4.67
CA TYR A 64 -2.82 1.66 4.86
C TYR A 64 -2.08 1.93 6.15
N VAL A 65 -1.72 0.87 6.86
CA VAL A 65 -1.02 0.95 8.15
C VAL A 65 0.19 0.04 8.15
N LYS A 66 1.33 0.56 8.63
CA LYS A 66 2.57 -0.21 8.83
C LYS A 66 3.15 0.04 10.22
N ARG A 67 4.01 -0.87 10.68
CA ARG A 67 4.82 -0.64 11.88
C ARG A 67 5.95 0.35 11.59
N PRO A 68 6.48 1.03 12.62
CA PRO A 68 7.71 1.81 12.51
C PRO A 68 8.84 0.98 11.90
N ARG A 69 9.64 1.60 11.03
CA ARG A 69 10.77 0.99 10.30
C ARG A 69 10.40 -0.17 9.37
N GLN A 70 9.11 -0.46 9.21
CA GLN A 70 8.62 -1.37 8.20
C GLN A 70 8.50 -0.63 6.87
N SER A 71 8.75 -1.30 5.76
CA SER A 71 8.50 -0.72 4.44
C SER A 71 7.01 -0.71 4.10
N TRP A 72 6.58 0.26 3.28
CA TRP A 72 5.18 0.45 2.89
C TRP A 72 4.63 -0.70 2.02
N ASP A 73 5.48 -1.48 1.36
CA ASP A 73 5.10 -2.70 0.63
C ASP A 73 4.52 -3.79 1.56
N LYS A 74 4.80 -3.70 2.86
CA LYS A 74 4.25 -4.61 3.89
C LYS A 74 3.11 -3.97 4.69
N ALA A 75 2.64 -2.79 4.29
CA ALA A 75 1.50 -2.14 4.93
C ALA A 75 0.23 -2.97 4.73
N LYS A 76 -0.72 -2.83 5.65
CA LYS A 76 -2.02 -3.50 5.59
C LYS A 76 -3.11 -2.49 5.33
N LEU A 77 -4.03 -2.79 4.41
CA LEU A 77 -5.28 -2.05 4.26
C LEU A 77 -6.16 -2.35 5.48
N VAL A 78 -6.73 -1.32 6.11
CA VAL A 78 -7.51 -1.47 7.34
C VAL A 78 -8.88 -0.81 7.27
N ILE A 79 -9.85 -1.41 7.95
CA ILE A 79 -11.10 -0.79 8.36
C ILE A 79 -10.97 -0.45 9.85
N ILE A 80 -11.32 0.78 10.23
CA ILE A 80 -11.31 1.22 11.62
C ILE A 80 -12.63 0.84 12.29
N ARG A 81 -12.53 0.32 13.52
CA ARG A 81 -13.68 0.02 14.38
C ARG A 81 -14.29 1.32 14.91
N GLU A 82 -15.13 1.95 14.08
CA GLU A 82 -15.75 3.24 14.40
C GLU A 82 -16.75 3.19 15.57
N ASP A 83 -17.19 2.01 15.98
CA ASP A 83 -17.96 1.79 17.22
C ASP A 83 -17.15 2.07 18.49
N LYS A 84 -15.81 1.97 18.41
CA LYS A 84 -14.90 2.24 19.53
C LYS A 84 -14.27 3.62 19.44
N LYS A 85 -13.81 4.01 18.25
CA LYS A 85 -13.20 5.32 18.02
C LYS A 85 -13.42 5.74 16.58
N ARG A 86 -13.95 6.95 16.40
CA ARG A 86 -14.14 7.53 15.06
C ARG A 86 -12.78 7.80 14.40
N GLN A 87 -12.74 7.63 13.08
CA GLN A 87 -11.57 8.02 12.29
C GLN A 87 -11.32 9.54 12.37
N PRO A 88 -10.06 9.99 12.27
CA PRO A 88 -9.75 11.41 12.13
C PRO A 88 -10.37 11.97 10.85
N ASP A 89 -10.67 13.28 10.84
CA ASP A 89 -11.19 14.03 9.68
C ASP A 89 -12.43 13.41 9.00
N ARG A 90 -13.32 12.80 9.80
CA ARG A 90 -14.53 12.12 9.32
C ARG A 90 -15.67 13.09 9.00
N LEU A 91 -15.74 13.58 7.76
CA LEU A 91 -16.91 14.33 7.29
C LEU A 91 -18.11 13.41 7.00
N PRO A 92 -19.36 13.91 7.09
CA PRO A 92 -20.56 13.14 6.77
C PRO A 92 -20.55 12.57 5.35
N GLU A 93 -20.93 11.30 5.19
CA GLU A 93 -21.06 10.65 3.87
C GLU A 93 -22.14 11.33 3.01
N ASN A 94 -23.18 11.89 3.66
CA ASN A 94 -24.30 12.58 3.02
C ASN A 94 -24.11 14.12 2.99
N GLY A 95 -22.89 14.61 3.15
CA GLY A 95 -22.58 16.05 3.09
C GLY A 95 -22.71 16.65 1.68
N PRO A 96 -22.51 17.97 1.53
CA PRO A 96 -22.36 18.60 0.21
C PRO A 96 -21.17 18.03 -0.57
N ASP A 97 -21.22 18.07 -1.91
CA ASP A 97 -20.09 17.67 -2.75
C ASP A 97 -18.83 18.48 -2.39
N GLY A 98 -17.69 17.80 -2.25
CA GLY A 98 -16.43 18.40 -1.75
C GLY A 98 -16.34 18.56 -0.21
N GLN A 99 -17.36 18.13 0.54
CA GLN A 99 -17.37 18.11 2.01
C GLN A 99 -17.78 16.74 2.57
N ARG A 100 -17.44 15.66 1.86
CA ARG A 100 -17.69 14.27 2.27
C ARG A 100 -16.37 13.55 2.52
N TYR A 101 -16.34 12.63 3.49
CA TYR A 101 -15.24 11.68 3.74
C TYR A 101 -13.85 12.22 4.16
N GLY A 102 -13.72 13.54 4.38
CA GLY A 102 -12.49 14.20 4.84
C GLY A 102 -11.66 14.86 3.74
N TYR A 103 -10.65 15.61 4.14
CA TYR A 103 -9.64 16.27 3.29
C TYR A 103 -8.25 15.62 3.43
N ASP A 104 -8.13 14.63 4.30
CA ASP A 104 -6.88 14.02 4.75
C ASP A 104 -6.25 13.01 3.80
N GLN A 105 -6.59 13.04 2.50
CA GLN A 105 -6.03 12.10 1.53
C GLN A 105 -4.49 12.14 1.54
N ASN A 106 -3.87 10.96 1.71
CA ASN A 106 -2.43 10.79 1.82
C ASN A 106 -1.77 11.50 3.03
N PHE A 107 -2.56 11.94 4.01
CA PHE A 107 -2.02 12.42 5.29
C PHE A 107 -1.50 11.25 6.13
N GLU A 108 -0.40 11.47 6.85
CA GLU A 108 0.24 10.48 7.69
C GLU A 108 -0.11 10.69 9.17
N TYR A 109 -0.62 9.63 9.80
CA TYR A 109 -1.04 9.60 11.19
C TYR A 109 -0.15 8.67 12.01
N ARG A 110 0.02 9.01 13.29
CA ARG A 110 0.47 8.06 14.33
C ARG A 110 -0.74 7.44 15.01
N LEU A 111 -0.89 6.13 14.87
CA LEU A 111 -2.04 5.38 15.39
C LEU A 111 -1.63 4.46 16.53
N ASN A 112 -2.40 4.47 17.62
CA ASN A 112 -2.27 3.51 18.71
C ASN A 112 -3.46 2.54 18.65
N GLY A 113 -3.18 1.24 18.75
CA GLY A 113 -4.21 0.21 18.66
C GLY A 113 -3.63 -1.17 18.32
N TYR A 114 -4.47 -2.09 17.88
CA TYR A 114 -4.07 -3.44 17.52
C TYR A 114 -4.95 -3.97 16.37
N PHE A 115 -4.42 -4.92 15.61
CA PHE A 115 -5.22 -5.67 14.64
C PHE A 115 -6.10 -6.67 15.38
N THR A 116 -7.40 -6.65 15.10
CA THR A 116 -8.35 -7.60 15.70
C THR A 116 -8.19 -9.03 15.17
N GLY A 117 -7.48 -9.19 14.04
CA GLY A 117 -7.34 -10.48 13.33
C GLY A 117 -8.60 -10.92 12.60
N LYS A 118 -9.66 -10.11 12.60
CA LYS A 118 -10.92 -10.39 11.92
C LYS A 118 -10.92 -9.83 10.52
N GLU A 119 -11.53 -10.55 9.59
CA GLU A 119 -11.90 -10.02 8.30
C GLU A 119 -13.11 -9.10 8.46
N ALA A 120 -13.10 -7.98 7.74
CA ALA A 120 -14.18 -7.03 7.70
C ALA A 120 -14.61 -6.85 6.25
N TYR A 121 -15.91 -7.02 6.00
CA TYR A 121 -16.51 -6.84 4.69
C TYR A 121 -16.89 -5.37 4.50
N ASP A 122 -16.53 -4.81 3.34
CA ASP A 122 -16.99 -3.50 2.90
C ASP A 122 -18.23 -3.71 2.00
N PRO A 123 -19.43 -3.32 2.44
CA PRO A 123 -20.67 -3.64 1.74
C PRO A 123 -21.03 -2.67 0.60
N ASN A 124 -20.14 -1.72 0.27
CA ASN A 124 -20.37 -0.73 -0.78
C ASN A 124 -19.73 -1.11 -2.13
#